data_AF-A0A6A7AP83-F1
#
_entry.id   AF-A0A6A7AP83-F1
#
_cell.length_a   1.000
_cell.length_b   1.000
_cell.length_c   1.000
_cell.angle_alpha   90.00
_cell.angle_beta   90.00
_cell.angle_gamma   90.00
#
_symmetry.space_group_name_H-M   'P 1'
#
loop_
_entity.id
_entity.type
_entity.pdbx_description
1 polymer ?
#
loop_
_entity_poly.entity_id
_entity_poly.type
_entity_poly.pdbx_seq_one_letter_code
_entity_poly.pdbx_strand_id
1 'polypeptide(L)' 'LHPQQEQELLRYVEHLTRQGLPPTRSMIRNFGSQIAKKELGKHWVDSYIQRY' A
#
# COMPACT_ATOMS: atom_id res chain seq x y z
N LEU A 1 -4.14 -2.24 8.53
CA LEU A 1 -4.30 -0.79 8.44
C LEU A 1 -5.73 -0.47 8.90
N HIS A 2 -6.01 0.77 9.31
CA HIS A 2 -7.40 1.21 9.45
C HIS A 2 -8.01 1.47 8.06
N PRO A 3 -9.34 1.36 7.88
CA PRO A 3 -9.98 1.55 6.57
C PRO A 3 -9.60 2.88 5.89
N GLN A 4 -9.42 3.95 6.66
CA GLN A 4 -9.00 5.25 6.15
C GLN A 4 -7.57 5.22 5.55
N GLN A 5 -6.65 4.49 6.18
CA GLN A 5 -5.29 4.32 5.68
C GLN A 5 -5.27 3.42 4.43
N GLU A 6 -6.12 2.40 4.38
CA GLU A 6 -6.25 1.56 3.17
C GLU A 6 -6.77 2.36 1.98
N GLN A 7 -7.70 3.31 2.20
CA GLN A 7 -8.14 4.24 1.16
C GLN A 7 -7.02 5.15 0.65
N GLU A 8 -6.17 5.67 1.53
CA GLU A 8 -5.01 6.47 1.12
C GLU A 8 -4.01 5.64 0.31
N LEU A 9 -3.76 4.40 0.73
CA LEU A 9 -2.90 3.47 -0.01
C LEU A 9 -3.45 3.16 -1.41
N LEU A 10 -4.77 2.97 -1.54
CA LEU A 10 -5.43 2.77 -2.83
C LEU A 10 -5.28 4.00 -3.74
N ARG A 11 -5.46 5.21 -3.20
CA ARG A 11 -5.24 6.47 -3.94
C ARG A 11 -3.80 6.61 -4.41
N TYR A 12 -2.83 6.21 -3.58
CA TYR A 12 -1.42 6.19 -3.94
C TYR A 12 -1.14 5.21 -5.09
N VAL A 13 -1.67 3.98 -5.00
CA VAL A 13 -1.54 2.97 -6.07
C VAL A 13 -2.18 3.44 -7.38
N GLU A 14 -3.36 4.05 -7.31
CA GLU A 14 -4.03 4.64 -8.47
C GLU A 14 -3.18 5.76 -9.10
N HIS A 15 -2.63 6.64 -8.27
CA HIS A 15 -1.74 7.70 -8.73
C HIS A 15 -0.51 7.15 -9.47
N LEU A 16 0.16 6.14 -8.92
CA LEU A 16 1.29 5.48 -9.58
C LEU A 16 0.90 4.91 -10.94
N THR A 17 -0.22 4.20 -11.00
CA THR A 17 -0.72 3.58 -12.23
C THR A 17 -1.03 4.64 -13.29
N ARG A 18 -1.64 5.77 -12.89
CA ARG A 18 -1.90 6.91 -13.79
C ARG A 18 -0.63 7.56 -14.31
N GLN A 19 0.49 7.47 -13.60
CA GLN A 19 1.81 7.93 -14.04
C GLN A 19 2.56 6.87 -14.88
N GLY A 20 1.95 5.71 -15.15
CA GLY A 20 2.61 4.60 -15.86
C GLY A 20 3.64 3.86 -15.00
N LEU A 21 3.65 4.09 -13.68
CA LEU A 21 4.54 3.42 -12.75
C LEU A 21 3.84 2.19 -12.17
N PRO A 22 4.36 0.96 -12.40
CA PRO A 22 3.77 -0.23 -11.80
C PRO A 22 4.01 -0.23 -10.28
N PRO A 23 2.96 -0.39 -9.46
CA PRO A 23 3.12 -0.46 -8.01
C PRO A 23 3.87 -1.74 -7.63
N THR A 24 5.02 -1.58 -6.96
CA THR A 24 5.79 -2.73 -6.44
C THR A 24 5.42 -3.06 -5.00
N ARG A 25 5.67 -4.31 -4.58
CA ARG A 25 5.45 -4.75 -3.19
C ARG A 25 6.18 -3.87 -2.18
N SER A 26 7.41 -3.45 -2.51
CA SER A 26 8.20 -2.55 -1.66
C SER A 26 7.57 -1.16 -1.55
N MET A 27 7.06 -0.59 -2.65
CA MET A 27 6.38 0.71 -2.62
C MET A 27 5.11 0.67 -1.76
N ILE A 28 4.28 -0.37 -1.94
CA ILE A 28 3.07 -0.59 -1.15
C ILE A 28 3.40 -0.74 0.33
N ARG A 29 4.42 -1.55 0.69
CA ARG A 29 4.86 -1.73 2.07
C ARG A 29 5.40 -0.43 2.69
N ASN A 30 6.24 0.29 1.95
CA ASN A 30 6.89 1.51 2.42
C ASN A 30 5.84 2.59 2.68
N PHE A 31 4.97 2.85 1.71
CA PHE A 31 3.89 3.82 1.87
C PHE A 31 2.92 3.40 2.97
N GLY A 32 2.53 2.13 2.99
CA GLY A 32 1.71 1.55 4.06
C GLY A 32 2.33 1.75 5.45
N SER A 33 3.64 1.58 5.60
CA SER A 33 4.34 1.78 6.87
C SER A 33 4.39 3.25 7.29
N GLN A 34 4.52 4.17 6.32
CA GLN A 34 4.47 5.62 6.56
C GLN A 34 3.10 6.05 7.09
N ILE A 35 2.01 5.68 6.42
CA ILE A 35 0.65 6.06 6.84
C ILE A 35 0.23 5.35 8.14
N ALA A 36 0.74 4.14 8.39
CA ALA A 36 0.52 3.41 9.63
C ALA A 36 1.34 3.94 10.81
N LYS A 37 2.35 4.78 10.56
CA LYS A 37 3.37 5.22 11.52
C LYS A 37 4.01 4.04 12.29
N LYS A 38 4.11 2.88 11.63
CA LYS A 38 4.70 1.65 12.17
C LYS A 38 5.16 0.74 11.06
N GLU A 39 6.13 -0.11 11.36
CA GLU A 39 6.59 -1.10 10.39
C GLU A 39 5.52 -2.16 10.12
N LEU A 40 5.17 -2.34 8.84
CA LEU A 40 4.28 -3.41 8.41
C LEU A 40 5.08 -4.72 8.23
N GLY A 41 4.48 -5.82 8.69
CA GLY A 41 5.10 -7.15 8.60
C GLY A 41 5.39 -7.56 7.15
N LYS A 42 6.39 -8.42 6.97
CA LYS A 42 6.85 -8.88 5.65
C LYS A 42 5.73 -9.44 4.76
N HIS A 43 4.79 -10.18 5.37
CA HIS A 43 3.66 -10.81 4.68
C HIS A 43 2.41 -9.94 4.58
N TRP A 44 2.45 -8.72 5.14
CA TRP A 44 1.28 -7.85 5.16
C TRP A 44 0.82 -7.48 3.74
N VAL A 45 1.77 -7.27 2.82
CA VAL A 45 1.47 -6.97 1.42
C VAL A 45 0.78 -8.14 0.71
N ASP A 46 1.17 -9.38 1.02
CA ASP A 46 0.51 -10.57 0.47
C ASP A 46 -0.96 -10.62 0.93
N SER A 47 -1.21 -10.38 2.22
CA SER A 47 -2.57 -10.29 2.76
C SER A 47 -3.37 -9.11 2.20
N TYR A 48 -2.71 -7.99 1.88
CA TYR A 48 -3.35 -6.83 1.27
C TYR A 48 -3.77 -7.13 -0.17
N ILE A 49 -2.89 -7.72 -0.98
CA ILE A 49 -3.19 -8.12 -2.37
C ILE A 49 -4.26 -9.21 -2.41
N GLN A 50 -4.33 -10.11 -1.43
CA GLN A 50 -5.41 -11.11 -1.41
C GLN A 50 -6.80 -10.53 -1.11
N ARG A 51 -6.88 -9.31 -0.57
CA ARG A 51 -8.14 -8.65 -0.23
C ARG A 51 -8.69 -7.77 -1.35
N TYR A 52 -7.89 -7.44 -2.37
CA TYR A 52 -8.19 -6.47 -3.43
C TYR A 52 -7.78 -7.01 -4.80
#